data_AF-A0A9E4KEP4-F1
#
_entry.id   AF-A0A9E4KEP4-F1
#
_cell.length_a   1.000
_cell.length_b   1.000
_cell.length_c   1.000
_cell.angle_alpha   90.00
_cell.angle_beta   90.00
_cell.angle_gamma   90.00
#
_symmetry.space_group_name_H-M   'P 1'
#
loop_
_entity.id
_entity.type
_entity.pdbx_description
1 polymer ?
#
loop_
_entity_poly.entity_id
_entity_poly.type
_entity_poly.pdbx_seq_one_letter_code
_entity_poly.pdbx_strand_id
1 'polypeptide(L)'
;MNTDQIEVIERKISQIYTSCNNEDLQKNELPRQAVIMVGYSEQYLAAAKVIEANLHLILPRLQMTGQAIELILKACIAGCNQTPPHDHDLIKLCKRCVNYDYCLSEADVAWIFHLNHHFYKDVVTKTKYKSRYPTGSIEPVGGVCPEVDKFQDILDKLKKQIINNIGVEYF
;
A
#
# COMPACT_ATOMS: atom_id res chain seq x y z
N MET A 1 18.87 -16.89 -8.15
CA MET A 1 19.36 -15.57 -7.69
C MET A 1 20.75 -15.81 -7.09
N ASN A 2 21.77 -15.10 -7.55
CA ASN A 2 23.12 -15.20 -6.98
C ASN A 2 23.30 -14.18 -5.84
N THR A 3 24.37 -14.31 -5.05
CA THR A 3 24.64 -13.43 -3.90
C THR A 3 24.70 -11.96 -4.29
N ASP A 4 25.31 -11.64 -5.43
CA ASP A 4 25.41 -10.26 -5.94
C ASP A 4 24.03 -9.62 -6.19
N GLN A 5 23.06 -10.39 -6.70
CA GLN A 5 21.69 -9.90 -6.90
C GLN A 5 20.98 -9.60 -5.58
N ILE A 6 21.23 -10.42 -4.54
CA ILE A 6 20.67 -10.21 -3.20
C ILE A 6 21.20 -8.90 -2.62
N GLU A 7 22.52 -8.70 -2.66
CA GLU A 7 23.17 -7.49 -2.14
C GLU A 7 22.70 -6.23 -2.87
N VAL A 8 22.47 -6.31 -4.18
CA VAL A 8 21.93 -5.18 -4.96
C VAL A 8 20.50 -4.85 -4.54
N ILE A 9 19.63 -5.85 -4.36
CA ILE A 9 18.25 -5.64 -3.93
C ILE A 9 18.22 -5.08 -2.50
N GLU A 10 18.97 -5.69 -1.59
CA GLU A 10 19.08 -5.25 -0.20
C GLU A 10 19.54 -3.80 -0.12
N ARG A 11 20.64 -3.45 -0.79
CA ARG A 11 21.14 -2.08 -0.80
C ARG A 11 20.11 -1.08 -1.32
N LYS A 12 19.40 -1.41 -2.41
CA LYS A 12 18.37 -0.53 -2.99
C LYS A 12 17.19 -0.34 -2.03
N ILE A 13 16.68 -1.42 -1.42
CA ILE A 13 15.56 -1.34 -0.48
C ILE A 13 15.96 -0.61 0.81
N SER A 14 17.16 -0.87 1.33
CA SER A 14 17.68 -0.20 2.53
C SER A 14 17.89 1.30 2.31
N GLN A 15 18.19 1.74 1.09
CA GLN A 15 18.25 3.17 0.74
C GLN A 15 16.86 3.84 0.71
N ILE A 16 15.80 3.07 0.48
CA ILE A 16 14.41 3.56 0.44
C ILE A 16 13.87 3.71 1.86
N TYR A 17 14.14 2.75 2.74
CA TYR A 17 13.70 2.79 4.13
C TYR A 17 14.54 3.80 4.92
N THR A 18 14.03 5.02 5.02
CA THR A 18 14.62 6.04 5.88
C THR A 18 14.22 5.82 7.35
N SER A 19 15.08 6.25 8.26
CA SER A 19 14.83 6.19 9.71
C SER A 19 13.67 7.12 10.09
N CYS A 20 12.43 6.62 10.03
CA CYS A 20 11.32 7.26 10.70
C CYS A 20 11.42 6.95 12.20
N ASN A 21 11.56 7.99 13.04
CA ASN A 21 11.61 7.82 14.48
C ASN A 21 10.26 7.27 14.97
N ASN A 22 10.25 6.04 15.51
CA ASN A 22 9.03 5.40 16.03
C ASN A 22 8.34 6.23 17.13
N GLU A 23 9.06 7.14 17.77
CA GLU A 23 8.52 8.09 18.76
C GLU A 23 7.50 9.09 18.17
N ASP A 24 7.56 9.36 16.86
CA ASP A 24 6.63 10.29 16.21
C ASP A 24 5.24 9.69 15.95
N LEU A 25 5.12 8.35 15.89
CA LEU A 25 3.84 7.65 15.80
C LEU A 25 3.02 7.69 17.10
N GLN A 26 3.66 7.99 18.24
CA GLN A 26 3.00 8.07 19.55
C GLN A 26 2.41 9.45 19.87
N LYS A 27 2.63 10.46 19.01
CA LYS A 27 1.98 11.77 19.15
C LYS A 27 0.54 11.65 18.63
N ASN A 28 -0.43 11.96 19.50
CA ASN A 28 -1.87 11.72 19.33
C ASN A 28 -2.57 12.54 18.22
N GLU A 29 -1.83 13.15 17.30
CA GLU A 29 -2.41 13.95 16.22
C GLU A 29 -2.55 13.11 14.96
N LEU A 30 -3.80 12.78 14.62
CA LEU A 30 -4.15 12.01 13.43
C LEU A 30 -3.61 12.63 12.12
N PRO A 31 -3.55 13.97 11.93
CA PRO A 31 -2.92 14.56 10.75
C PRO A 31 -1.44 14.21 10.63
N ARG A 32 -0.70 14.21 11.75
CA ARG A 32 0.71 13.79 11.75
C ARG A 32 0.87 12.31 11.44
N GLN A 33 -0.03 11.47 11.95
CA GLN A 33 -0.05 10.05 11.59
C GLN A 33 -0.33 9.86 10.10
N ALA A 34 -1.20 10.67 9.49
CA ALA A 34 -1.47 10.63 8.05
C ALA A 34 -0.21 10.88 7.23
N VAL A 35 0.60 11.89 7.59
CA VAL A 35 1.89 12.19 6.94
C VAL A 35 2.86 11.02 7.04
N ILE A 36 3.00 10.43 8.23
CA ILE A 36 3.87 9.27 8.44
C ILE A 36 3.41 8.07 7.58
N MET A 37 2.10 7.81 7.54
CA MET A 37 1.54 6.75 6.70
C MET A 37 1.75 7.00 5.20
N VAL A 38 1.68 8.25 4.74
CA VAL A 38 2.05 8.63 3.36
C VAL A 38 3.51 8.31 3.09
N GLY A 39 4.42 8.71 3.99
CA GLY A 39 5.85 8.42 3.84
C GLY A 39 6.13 6.91 3.76
N TYR A 40 5.52 6.10 4.63
CA TYR A 40 5.66 4.64 4.52
C TYR A 40 5.03 4.07 3.25
N SER A 41 3.88 4.62 2.82
CA SER A 41 3.24 4.20 1.57
C SER A 41 4.17 4.38 0.36
N GLU A 42 4.83 5.54 0.29
CA GLU A 42 5.82 5.85 -0.76
C GLU A 42 7.01 4.89 -0.72
N GLN A 43 7.54 4.61 0.48
CA GLN A 43 8.64 3.67 0.66
C GLN A 43 8.28 2.24 0.18
N TYR A 44 7.11 1.74 0.56
CA TYR A 44 6.66 0.41 0.12
C TYR A 44 6.46 0.34 -1.39
N LEU A 45 5.89 1.37 -2.01
CA LEU A 45 5.67 1.38 -3.44
C LEU A 45 7.00 1.48 -4.22
N ALA A 46 7.93 2.30 -3.73
CA ALA A 46 9.29 2.36 -4.29
C ALA A 46 10.01 1.01 -4.16
N ALA A 47 9.89 0.32 -3.02
CA ALA A 47 10.45 -1.02 -2.84
C ALA A 47 9.82 -2.04 -3.80
N ALA A 48 8.50 -1.96 -4.04
CA ALA A 48 7.81 -2.81 -5.01
C ALA A 48 8.36 -2.62 -6.44
N LYS A 49 8.67 -1.37 -6.84
CA LYS A 49 9.29 -1.04 -8.14
C LYS A 49 10.69 -1.64 -8.29
N VAL A 50 11.50 -1.67 -7.23
CA VAL A 50 12.85 -2.28 -7.27
C VAL A 50 12.81 -3.75 -7.70
N ILE A 51 11.79 -4.48 -7.26
CA ILE A 51 11.65 -5.92 -7.53
C ILE A 51 10.70 -6.23 -8.70
N GLU A 52 10.13 -5.23 -9.36
CA GLU A 52 9.09 -5.40 -10.39
C GLU A 52 9.53 -6.26 -11.57
N ALA A 53 10.76 -6.07 -12.05
CA ALA A 53 11.31 -6.83 -13.16
C ALA A 53 11.55 -8.33 -12.83
N ASN A 54 11.49 -8.71 -11.55
CA ASN A 54 11.74 -10.08 -11.10
C ASN A 54 10.42 -10.85 -11.00
N LEU A 55 10.03 -11.53 -12.08
CA LEU A 55 8.76 -12.26 -12.16
C LEU A 55 8.54 -13.28 -11.02
N HIS A 56 9.61 -13.88 -10.50
CA HIS A 56 9.55 -14.84 -9.38
C HIS A 56 9.25 -14.17 -8.02
N LEU A 57 9.34 -12.84 -7.92
CA LEU A 57 9.04 -12.05 -6.72
C LEU A 57 7.65 -11.41 -6.78
N ILE A 58 6.74 -11.99 -7.56
CA ILE A 58 5.36 -11.49 -7.70
C ILE A 58 4.62 -11.35 -6.37
N LEU A 59 4.74 -12.33 -5.47
CA LEU A 59 4.07 -12.31 -4.16
C LEU A 59 4.63 -11.21 -3.24
N PRO A 60 5.96 -11.09 -3.04
CA PRO A 60 6.55 -9.95 -2.36
C PRO A 60 6.13 -8.60 -2.98
N ARG A 61 6.13 -8.49 -4.31
CA ARG A 61 5.71 -7.27 -5.02
C ARG A 61 4.26 -6.90 -4.70
N LEU A 62 3.34 -7.86 -4.80
CA LEU A 62 1.93 -7.68 -4.47
C LEU A 62 1.74 -7.29 -3.01
N GLN A 63 2.53 -7.88 -2.11
CA GLN A 63 2.48 -7.56 -0.69
C GLN A 63 2.92 -6.12 -0.40
N MET A 64 4.04 -5.68 -0.97
CA MET A 64 4.52 -4.30 -0.83
C MET A 64 3.55 -3.30 -1.45
N THR A 65 3.05 -3.59 -2.65
CA THR A 65 2.06 -2.74 -3.36
C THR A 65 0.76 -2.64 -2.56
N GLY A 66 0.26 -3.76 -2.04
CA GLY A 66 -0.93 -3.79 -1.18
C GLY A 66 -0.73 -3.01 0.11
N GLN A 67 0.43 -3.14 0.75
CA GLN A 67 0.77 -2.39 1.96
C GLN A 67 0.83 -0.88 1.69
N ALA A 68 1.41 -0.47 0.55
CA ALA A 68 1.43 0.93 0.14
C ALA A 68 0.01 1.49 -0.01
N ILE A 69 -0.87 0.78 -0.73
CA ILE A 69 -2.26 1.21 -0.94
C ILE A 69 -3.07 1.17 0.38
N GLU A 70 -2.87 0.18 1.23
CA GLU A 70 -3.50 0.13 2.56
C GLU A 70 -3.14 1.37 3.39
N LEU A 71 -1.85 1.74 3.41
CA LEU A 71 -1.36 2.88 4.17
C LEU A 71 -1.88 4.22 3.65
N ILE A 72 -1.91 4.44 2.33
CA ILE A 72 -2.41 5.72 1.80
C ILE A 72 -3.93 5.87 2.03
N LEU A 73 -4.70 4.78 1.96
CA LEU A 73 -6.13 4.82 2.30
C LEU A 73 -6.34 5.07 3.80
N LYS A 74 -5.49 4.50 4.67
CA LYS A 74 -5.52 4.80 6.11
C LYS A 74 -5.09 6.23 6.40
N ALA A 75 -4.12 6.77 5.66
CA ALA A 75 -3.72 8.16 5.74
C ALA A 75 -4.87 9.10 5.36
N CYS A 76 -5.67 8.75 4.35
CA CYS A 76 -6.89 9.51 4.00
C CYS A 76 -7.85 9.61 5.19
N ILE A 77 -8.10 8.48 5.87
CA ILE A 77 -8.98 8.41 7.05
C ILE A 77 -8.40 9.24 8.21
N ALA A 78 -7.10 9.08 8.49
CA ALA A 78 -6.39 9.85 9.51
C ALA A 78 -6.42 11.36 9.21
N GLY A 79 -6.27 11.75 7.94
CA GLY A 79 -6.34 13.15 7.51
C GLY A 79 -7.70 13.80 7.73
N CYS A 80 -8.77 13.02 7.78
CA CYS A 80 -10.10 13.48 8.20
C CYS A 80 -10.31 13.49 9.72
N ASN A 81 -9.23 13.41 10.51
CA ASN A 81 -9.27 13.27 11.97
C ASN A 81 -10.09 12.06 12.43
N GLN A 82 -10.06 10.97 11.67
CA GLN A 82 -10.70 9.71 12.04
C GLN A 82 -9.64 8.65 12.32
N THR A 83 -9.86 7.82 13.34
CA THR A 83 -8.93 6.73 13.67
C THR A 83 -8.95 5.67 12.56
N PRO A 84 -7.80 5.37 11.92
CA PRO A 84 -7.76 4.33 10.90
C PRO A 84 -8.09 2.95 11.50
N PRO A 85 -8.92 2.14 10.84
CA PRO A 85 -9.27 0.82 11.36
C PRO A 85 -8.10 -0.17 11.26
N HIS A 86 -8.12 -1.19 12.11
CA HIS A 86 -7.26 -2.37 11.98
C HIS A 86 -7.72 -3.36 10.87
N ASP A 87 -8.42 -2.87 9.84
CA ASP A 87 -8.83 -3.68 8.68
C ASP A 87 -7.74 -3.65 7.60
N HIS A 88 -7.68 -4.70 6.78
CA HIS A 88 -6.77 -4.87 5.65
C HIS A 88 -7.52 -5.01 4.31
N ASP A 89 -8.85 -5.03 4.35
CA ASP A 89 -9.70 -5.06 3.15
C ASP A 89 -9.65 -3.69 2.44
N LEU A 90 -8.91 -3.62 1.34
CA LEU A 90 -8.69 -2.38 0.60
C LEU A 90 -10.01 -1.81 0.06
N ILE A 91 -11.00 -2.65 -0.26
CA ILE A 91 -12.30 -2.19 -0.76
C ILE A 91 -13.11 -1.53 0.36
N LYS A 92 -13.06 -2.07 1.57
CA LYS A 92 -13.71 -1.40 2.71
C LYS A 92 -13.03 -0.08 3.05
N LEU A 93 -11.71 -0.02 3.00
CA LEU A 93 -10.96 1.22 3.20
C LEU A 93 -11.30 2.25 2.12
N CYS A 94 -11.35 1.84 0.85
CA CYS A 94 -11.73 2.67 -0.28
C CYS A 94 -13.14 3.26 -0.11
N LYS A 95 -14.13 2.44 0.28
CA LYS A 95 -15.50 2.91 0.56
C LYS A 95 -15.54 3.96 1.68
N ARG A 96 -14.72 3.80 2.72
CA ARG A 96 -14.60 4.80 3.79
C ARG A 96 -14.02 6.11 3.28
N CYS A 97 -12.98 6.05 2.45
CA CYS A 97 -12.38 7.25 1.86
C CYS A 97 -13.39 8.02 1.01
N VAL A 98 -14.19 7.32 0.19
CA VAL A 98 -15.27 7.95 -0.59
C VAL A 98 -16.32 8.61 0.31
N ASN A 99 -16.67 8.00 1.45
CA ASN A 99 -17.56 8.61 2.44
C ASN A 99 -16.95 9.84 3.15
N TYR A 100 -15.65 10.06 3.03
CA TYR A 100 -14.93 11.24 3.51
C TYR A 100 -14.54 12.17 2.36
N ASP A 101 -15.30 12.14 1.26
CA ASP A 101 -15.17 13.01 0.10
C ASP A 101 -13.86 12.89 -0.70
N TYR A 102 -13.08 11.82 -0.48
CA TYR A 102 -11.95 11.51 -1.35
C TYR A 102 -12.45 11.02 -2.71
N CYS A 103 -11.91 11.63 -3.75
CA CYS A 103 -12.25 11.35 -5.13
C CYS A 103 -11.32 10.26 -5.69
N LEU A 104 -11.91 9.12 -6.03
CA LEU A 104 -11.29 8.03 -6.79
C LEU A 104 -12.13 7.75 -8.03
N SER A 105 -11.49 7.63 -9.19
CA SER A 105 -12.21 7.25 -10.41
C SER A 105 -12.61 5.78 -10.41
N GLU A 106 -13.55 5.40 -11.27
CA GLU A 106 -13.92 3.98 -11.45
C GLU A 106 -12.71 3.11 -11.79
N ALA A 107 -11.78 3.64 -12.59
CA ALA A 107 -10.54 2.96 -12.94
C ALA A 107 -9.64 2.74 -11.72
N ASP A 108 -9.51 3.75 -10.84
CA ASP A 108 -8.72 3.63 -9.61
C ASP A 108 -9.33 2.55 -8.69
N VAL A 109 -10.65 2.54 -8.54
CA VAL A 109 -11.37 1.53 -7.73
C VAL A 109 -11.20 0.12 -8.32
N ALA A 110 -11.25 -0.03 -9.64
CA ALA A 110 -11.04 -1.31 -10.31
C ALA A 110 -9.62 -1.86 -10.06
N TRP A 111 -8.59 -1.01 -10.12
CA TRP A 111 -7.22 -1.41 -9.79
C TRP A 111 -7.06 -1.81 -8.33
N ILE A 112 -7.67 -1.07 -7.40
CA ILE A 112 -7.66 -1.42 -5.97
C ILE A 112 -8.37 -2.75 -5.74
N PHE A 113 -9.50 -3.00 -6.42
CA PHE A 113 -10.21 -4.27 -6.36
C PHE A 113 -9.33 -5.44 -6.82
N HIS A 114 -8.64 -5.24 -7.94
CA HIS A 114 -7.74 -6.26 -8.48
C HIS A 114 -6.57 -6.56 -7.53
N LEU A 115 -5.98 -5.53 -6.90
CA LEU A 115 -4.95 -5.72 -5.88
C LEU A 115 -5.50 -6.45 -4.63
N ASN A 116 -6.70 -6.08 -4.17
CA ASN A 116 -7.35 -6.66 -3.01
C ASN A 116 -7.58 -8.16 -3.15
N HIS A 117 -7.89 -8.62 -4.37
CA HIS A 117 -8.03 -10.03 -4.70
C HIS A 117 -6.77 -10.84 -4.32
N HIS A 118 -5.59 -10.30 -4.60
CA HIS A 118 -4.32 -10.98 -4.31
C HIS A 118 -3.82 -10.73 -2.88
N PHE A 119 -4.00 -9.50 -2.38
CA PHE A 119 -3.43 -9.03 -1.12
C PHE A 119 -4.21 -9.46 0.12
N TYR A 120 -5.55 -9.36 0.06
CA TYR A 120 -6.41 -9.58 1.21
C TYR A 120 -7.26 -10.83 1.08
N LYS A 121 -8.06 -10.93 0.02
CA LYS A 121 -9.02 -12.03 -0.13
C LYS A 121 -9.29 -12.34 -1.59
N ASP A 122 -8.98 -13.57 -1.97
CA ASP A 122 -9.30 -14.11 -3.29
C ASP A 122 -10.83 -14.12 -3.49
N VAL A 123 -11.28 -13.52 -4.58
CA VAL A 123 -12.69 -13.37 -4.90
C VAL A 123 -13.34 -14.70 -5.26
N VAL A 124 -12.58 -15.63 -5.86
CA VAL A 124 -13.03 -16.95 -6.30
C VAL A 124 -12.95 -17.93 -5.13
N THR A 125 -11.77 -18.14 -4.55
CA THR A 125 -11.56 -19.18 -3.52
C THR A 125 -11.97 -18.73 -2.13
N LYS A 126 -12.17 -17.41 -1.92
CA LYS A 126 -12.43 -16.78 -0.62
C LYS A 126 -11.27 -16.90 0.37
N THR A 127 -10.14 -17.49 -0.01
CA THR A 127 -8.92 -17.58 0.79
C THR A 127 -8.40 -16.18 1.11
N LYS A 128 -8.07 -15.94 2.38
CA LYS A 128 -7.50 -14.67 2.82
C LYS A 128 -5.97 -14.74 2.90
N TYR A 129 -5.31 -13.60 2.70
CA TYR A 129 -3.89 -13.39 2.95
C TYR A 129 -2.96 -14.29 2.14
N LYS A 130 -3.31 -14.59 0.88
CA LYS A 130 -2.50 -15.43 -0.03
C LYS A 130 -1.06 -14.98 -0.15
N SER A 131 -0.81 -13.66 -0.14
CA SER A 131 0.53 -13.08 -0.23
C SER A 131 1.30 -12.99 1.09
N ARG A 132 0.66 -13.24 2.26
CA ARG A 132 1.24 -12.97 3.59
C ARG A 132 1.68 -14.22 4.36
N TYR A 133 1.21 -15.43 4.00
CA TYR A 133 1.49 -16.62 4.79
C TYR A 133 1.84 -17.85 3.92
N PRO A 134 2.83 -18.66 4.33
CA PRO A 134 2.99 -20.00 3.79
C PRO A 134 1.76 -20.82 4.19
N THR A 135 0.98 -21.23 3.20
CA THR A 135 -0.10 -22.19 3.40
C THR A 135 0.45 -23.60 3.11
N GLY A 136 -0.03 -24.62 3.82
CA GLY A 136 0.40 -26.01 3.63
C GLY A 136 0.05 -26.60 2.26
N SER A 137 -0.62 -25.81 1.42
CA SER A 137 -1.03 -26.13 0.05
C SER A 137 -0.64 -24.98 -0.88
N ILE A 138 0.03 -25.27 -1.99
CA ILE A 138 0.27 -24.28 -3.04
C ILE A 138 -1.07 -24.01 -3.73
N GLU A 139 -1.74 -22.91 -3.40
CA GLU A 139 -2.83 -22.41 -4.22
C GLU A 139 -2.24 -21.67 -5.43
N PRO A 140 -2.67 -21.99 -6.67
CA PRO A 140 -2.21 -21.27 -7.84
C PRO A 140 -2.60 -19.80 -7.71
N VAL A 141 -1.60 -18.92 -7.81
CA VAL A 141 -1.81 -17.49 -8.00
C VAL A 141 -2.13 -17.31 -9.48
N GLY A 142 -3.39 -17.55 -9.85
CA GLY A 142 -3.88 -17.30 -11.20
C GLY A 142 -4.22 -15.83 -11.41
N GLY A 143 -4.17 -15.36 -12.66
CA GLY A 143 -4.64 -14.03 -13.06
C GLY A 143 -3.55 -13.09 -13.57
N VAL A 144 -3.98 -11.93 -14.07
CA VAL A 144 -3.10 -10.85 -14.53
C VAL A 144 -2.59 -10.10 -13.31
N CYS A 145 -1.27 -9.99 -13.11
CA CYS A 145 -0.78 -9.17 -12.00
C CYS A 145 -0.94 -7.68 -12.35
N PRO A 146 -1.51 -6.85 -11.47
CA PRO A 146 -1.59 -5.42 -11.73
C PRO A 146 -0.20 -4.77 -11.75
N GLU A 147 -0.04 -3.79 -12.63
CA GLU A 147 1.21 -3.04 -12.84
C GLU A 147 1.44 -2.05 -11.69
N VAL A 148 2.68 -1.95 -11.19
CA VAL A 148 2.99 -1.10 -10.03
C VAL A 148 2.75 0.38 -10.34
N ASP A 149 2.97 0.80 -11.59
CA ASP A 149 2.80 2.19 -12.02
C ASP A 149 1.36 2.71 -11.86
N LYS A 150 0.35 1.86 -12.03
CA LYS A 150 -1.05 2.26 -11.81
C LYS A 150 -1.33 2.64 -10.36
N PHE A 151 -0.60 2.06 -9.42
CA PHE A 151 -0.72 2.38 -8.00
C PHE A 151 0.07 3.63 -7.62
N GLN A 152 1.08 4.03 -8.40
CA GLN A 152 1.73 5.33 -8.24
C GLN A 152 0.73 6.45 -8.52
N ASP A 153 -0.02 6.37 -9.62
CA ASP A 153 -1.03 7.37 -9.97
C ASP A 153 -2.09 7.51 -8.84
N ILE A 154 -2.52 6.39 -8.26
CA ILE A 154 -3.49 6.37 -7.15
C ILE A 154 -2.88 7.02 -5.90
N LEU A 155 -1.64 6.66 -5.54
CA LEU A 155 -0.93 7.23 -4.39
C LEU A 155 -0.79 8.74 -4.54
N ASP A 156 -0.32 9.22 -5.70
CA ASP A 156 -0.08 10.65 -5.94
C ASP A 156 -1.38 11.46 -5.88
N LYS A 157 -2.47 10.92 -6.47
CA LYS A 157 -3.82 11.52 -6.38
C LYS A 157 -4.31 11.63 -4.94
N LEU A 158 -4.18 10.58 -4.14
CA LEU A 158 -4.65 10.56 -2.76
C LEU A 158 -3.76 11.43 -1.86
N LYS A 159 -2.44 11.38 -2.02
CA LYS A 159 -1.49 12.26 -1.32
C LYS A 159 -1.84 13.72 -1.53
N LYS A 160 -2.11 14.14 -2.77
CA LYS A 160 -2.52 15.52 -3.08
C LYS A 160 -3.80 15.91 -2.34
N GLN A 161 -4.78 15.01 -2.26
CA GLN A 161 -6.03 15.26 -1.53
C GLN A 161 -5.81 15.33 -0.02
N ILE A 162 -4.93 14.49 0.54
CA ILE A 162 -4.55 14.54 1.96
C ILE A 162 -3.89 15.89 2.27
N ILE A 163 -2.92 16.34 1.47
CA ILE A 163 -2.25 17.63 1.63
C ILE A 163 -3.27 18.77 1.64
N ASN A 164 -4.22 18.77 0.71
CA ASN A 164 -5.27 19.78 0.65
C ASN A 164 -6.21 19.76 1.86
N ASN A 165 -6.39 18.60 2.49
CA ASN A 165 -7.30 18.41 3.62
C ASN A 165 -6.65 18.78 4.96
N ILE A 166 -5.39 18.36 5.19
CA ILE A 166 -4.70 18.61 6.47
C ILE A 166 -3.87 19.88 6.49
N GLY A 167 -3.55 20.45 5.33
CA GLY A 167 -2.66 21.61 5.20
C GLY A 167 -1.24 21.24 4.78
N VAL A 168 -0.58 22.15 4.06
CA VAL A 168 0.79 21.98 3.54
C VAL A 168 1.82 22.03 4.66
N GLU A 169 1.52 22.70 5.76
CA GLU A 169 2.38 22.83 6.95
C GLU A 169 2.75 21.50 7.61
N TYR A 170 2.02 20.43 7.29
CA TYR A 170 2.29 19.08 7.77
C TYR A 170 3.26 18.28 6.89
N PHE A 171 3.60 18.75 5.68
CA PHE A 171 4.36 18.02 4.66
C PHE A 171 5.72 18.64 4.34
#